data_AF-A0A2E3Q3A1-F1
#
_entry.id   AF-A0A2E3Q3A1-F1
#
_cell.length_a   1.000
_cell.length_b   1.000
_cell.length_c   1.000
_cell.angle_alpha   90.00
_cell.angle_beta   90.00
_cell.angle_gamma   90.00
#
_symmetry.space_group_name_H-M   'P 1'
#
loop_
_entity.id
_entity.type
_entity.pdbx_description
1 polymer ?
#
loop_
_entity_poly.entity_id
_entity_poly.type
_entity_poly.pdbx_seq_one_letter_code
_entity_poly.pdbx_strand_id
1 'polypeptide(L)'
;MSESPPPDHPSKDDPNRVDPGDLRKASRDSPEWWSAHWRRTAAVLAILVLLVGTHIPRLELGPPHDGPDKILHFFAFAVIAVLLRISDLGRTAMRTGLIAISLAVLDEITQELPGLNRSFDPMDLVADVAGTITALTWCAALAPTRRGSPGHRLRQIRRLAGLRLLLSSPMNWVHVATGGVLGAMLVGVFLGVAGRNPIIGPITMVVVGAITGFVAAAVLVVEAGCRHSIRRLDRERRCLSCLRSTPPGGECERCDGRYLPAPAGAGVTDRGMLLKTSISVFVLSLLIVVVYFGAMSGLAGAGSPGLQRMVTWYDGLSTSMSMALDATVLGISSALIVGSSRRRSAIAGEQEGILCLACGHDLQGTPHGADGGRCPECGTDFTMEPARTMAGTAAQGENAD
;
A
#
# COMPACT_ATOMS: atom_id res chain seq x y z
N MET A 1 7.07 -52.22 9.40
CA MET A 1 6.85 -50.87 8.86
C MET A 1 5.59 -50.95 8.02
N SER A 2 4.49 -50.37 8.50
CA SER A 2 3.23 -50.30 7.77
C SER A 2 3.27 -49.03 6.93
N GLU A 3 3.33 -49.17 5.60
CA GLU A 3 3.20 -48.03 4.69
C GLU A 3 1.77 -47.48 4.85
N SER A 4 1.66 -46.20 5.22
CA SER A 4 0.40 -45.48 5.19
C SER A 4 -0.05 -45.35 3.73
N PRO A 5 -1.32 -45.63 3.42
CA PRO A 5 -1.83 -45.49 2.06
C PRO A 5 -1.66 -44.03 1.58
N PRO A 6 -1.36 -43.81 0.30
CA PRO A 6 -1.28 -42.47 -0.26
C PRO A 6 -2.62 -41.75 -0.06
N PRO A 7 -2.62 -40.44 0.25
CA PRO A 7 -3.86 -39.68 0.42
C PRO A 7 -4.67 -39.72 -0.88
N ASP A 8 -5.92 -40.13 -0.79
CA ASP A 8 -6.85 -40.20 -1.92
C ASP A 8 -6.91 -38.83 -2.61
N HIS A 9 -6.44 -38.78 -3.86
CA HIS A 9 -6.65 -37.62 -4.69
C HIS A 9 -8.16 -37.45 -4.93
N PRO A 10 -8.76 -36.30 -4.58
CA PRO A 10 -10.20 -36.09 -4.72
C PRO A 10 -10.62 -36.30 -6.18
N SER A 11 -11.59 -37.20 -6.39
CA SER A 11 -12.09 -37.55 -7.72
C SER A 11 -12.58 -36.31 -8.46
N LYS A 12 -12.31 -36.22 -9.77
CA LYS A 12 -12.76 -35.09 -10.61
C LYS A 12 -14.27 -34.88 -10.60
N ASP A 13 -15.05 -35.90 -10.26
CA ASP A 13 -16.51 -35.90 -10.30
C ASP A 13 -17.16 -35.72 -8.92
N ASP A 14 -16.47 -35.14 -7.93
CA ASP A 14 -17.11 -34.81 -6.65
C ASP A 14 -18.21 -33.77 -6.89
N PRO A 15 -19.50 -34.10 -6.68
CA PRO A 15 -20.61 -33.16 -6.87
C PRO A 15 -20.59 -31.98 -5.89
N ASN A 16 -19.71 -32.03 -4.87
CA ASN A 16 -19.44 -30.91 -3.97
C ASN A 16 -18.20 -30.08 -4.38
N ARG A 17 -17.56 -30.41 -5.51
CA ARG A 17 -16.45 -29.64 -6.06
C ARG A 17 -16.99 -28.32 -6.62
N VAL A 18 -16.99 -27.30 -5.77
CA VAL A 18 -17.27 -25.92 -6.16
C VAL A 18 -16.17 -25.47 -7.11
N ASP A 19 -16.52 -25.25 -8.38
CA ASP A 19 -15.58 -24.75 -9.38
C ASP A 19 -15.16 -23.32 -8.99
N PRO A 20 -13.86 -23.03 -8.75
CA PRO A 20 -13.41 -21.71 -8.33
C PRO A 20 -13.74 -20.59 -9.34
N GLY A 21 -14.06 -20.95 -10.60
CA GLY A 21 -14.58 -20.02 -11.61
C GLY A 21 -16.01 -19.53 -11.33
N ASP A 22 -16.80 -20.29 -10.58
CA ASP A 22 -18.17 -19.98 -10.16
C ASP A 22 -18.25 -19.32 -8.79
N LEU A 23 -17.11 -18.89 -8.23
CA LEU A 23 -17.01 -17.99 -7.08
C LEU A 23 -17.58 -16.60 -7.44
N ARG A 24 -18.91 -16.59 -7.47
CA ARG A 24 -19.89 -15.56 -7.16
C ARG A 24 -19.47 -14.14 -7.53
N LYS A 25 -19.92 -13.71 -8.71
CA LYS A 25 -20.10 -12.28 -9.02
C LYS A 25 -20.78 -11.63 -7.81
N ALA A 26 -20.06 -10.74 -7.12
CA ALA A 26 -20.60 -9.99 -6.00
C ALA A 26 -21.94 -9.39 -6.42
N SER A 27 -22.98 -9.63 -5.62
CA SER A 27 -24.30 -9.13 -5.95
C SER A 27 -24.30 -7.60 -5.98
N ARG A 28 -25.05 -7.00 -6.92
CA ARG A 28 -25.08 -5.54 -7.12
C ARG A 28 -25.48 -4.75 -5.87
N ASP A 29 -26.18 -5.39 -4.96
CA ASP A 29 -26.64 -4.85 -3.69
C ASP A 29 -25.68 -5.17 -2.51
N SER A 30 -24.51 -5.78 -2.75
CA SER A 30 -23.50 -6.00 -1.72
C SER A 30 -22.54 -4.81 -1.62
N PRO A 31 -22.07 -4.43 -0.42
CA PRO A 31 -21.07 -3.38 -0.28
C PRO A 31 -19.76 -3.69 -1.03
N GLU A 32 -19.42 -4.97 -1.19
CA GLU A 32 -18.25 -5.38 -1.96
C GLU A 32 -18.36 -5.00 -3.43
N TRP A 33 -19.54 -5.20 -4.05
CA TRP A 33 -19.79 -4.76 -5.42
C TRP A 33 -19.65 -3.24 -5.55
N TRP A 34 -20.25 -2.47 -4.63
CA TRP A 34 -20.13 -1.01 -4.62
C TRP A 34 -18.69 -0.55 -4.41
N SER A 35 -17.92 -1.23 -3.56
CA SER A 35 -16.50 -0.95 -3.38
C SER A 35 -15.71 -1.15 -4.68
N ALA A 36 -15.92 -2.29 -5.35
CA ALA A 36 -15.29 -2.54 -6.65
C ALA A 36 -15.72 -1.51 -7.72
N HIS A 37 -17.00 -1.14 -7.74
CA HIS A 37 -17.53 -0.11 -8.64
C HIS A 37 -16.83 1.23 -8.41
N TRP A 38 -16.84 1.76 -7.19
CA TRP A 38 -16.25 3.06 -6.90
C TRP A 38 -14.73 3.09 -7.06
N ARG A 39 -14.01 2.01 -6.71
CA ARG A 39 -12.56 1.93 -6.98
C ARG A 39 -12.25 2.03 -8.47
N ARG A 40 -13.03 1.37 -9.34
CA ARG A 40 -12.88 1.47 -10.80
C ARG A 40 -13.25 2.85 -11.32
N THR A 41 -14.36 3.42 -10.85
CA THR A 41 -14.77 4.78 -11.20
C THR A 41 -13.69 5.79 -10.83
N ALA A 42 -13.09 5.68 -9.64
CA ALA A 42 -11.98 6.53 -9.22
C ALA A 42 -10.74 6.38 -10.11
N ALA A 43 -10.37 5.15 -10.49
CA ALA A 43 -9.25 4.91 -11.40
C ALA A 43 -9.49 5.52 -12.78
N VAL A 44 -10.69 5.33 -13.36
CA VAL A 44 -11.06 5.93 -14.65
C VAL A 44 -11.09 7.45 -14.56
N LEU A 45 -11.68 8.01 -13.51
CA LEU A 45 -11.72 9.46 -13.30
C LEU A 45 -10.31 10.06 -13.17
N ALA A 46 -9.40 9.39 -12.45
CA ALA A 46 -8.01 9.84 -12.33
C ALA A 46 -7.28 9.83 -13.68
N ILE A 47 -7.50 8.81 -14.52
CA ILE A 47 -6.95 8.77 -15.88
C ILE A 47 -7.52 9.92 -16.73
N LEU A 48 -8.82 10.18 -16.65
CA LEU A 48 -9.44 11.29 -17.39
C LEU A 48 -8.89 12.65 -16.91
N VAL A 49 -8.71 12.84 -15.60
CA VAL A 49 -8.12 14.06 -15.05
C VAL A 49 -6.67 14.24 -15.49
N LEU A 50 -5.87 13.15 -15.50
CA LEU A 50 -4.51 13.18 -16.06
C LEU A 50 -4.56 13.65 -17.53
N LEU A 51 -5.29 12.93 -18.39
CA LEU A 51 -5.35 13.22 -19.82
C LEU A 51 -5.84 14.64 -20.10
N VAL A 52 -6.83 15.13 -19.35
CA VAL A 52 -7.28 16.53 -19.47
C VAL A 52 -6.17 17.49 -19.05
N GLY A 53 -5.48 17.22 -17.94
CA GLY A 53 -4.42 18.08 -17.41
C GLY A 53 -3.20 18.19 -18.31
N THR A 54 -2.75 17.08 -18.90
CA THR A 54 -1.59 17.00 -19.79
C THR A 54 -1.87 17.58 -21.18
N HIS A 55 -3.15 17.72 -21.55
CA HIS A 55 -3.57 18.25 -22.85
C HIS A 55 -4.10 19.69 -22.78
N ILE A 56 -3.89 20.41 -21.67
CA ILE A 56 -4.18 21.85 -21.62
C ILE A 56 -3.19 22.60 -22.52
N PRO A 57 -3.64 23.32 -23.57
CA PRO A 57 -2.74 23.98 -24.50
C PRO A 57 -1.86 25.02 -23.81
N ARG A 58 -0.56 25.02 -24.13
CA ARG A 58 0.43 26.00 -23.62
C ARG A 58 0.49 26.10 -22.08
N LEU A 59 0.18 25.01 -21.37
CA LEU A 59 0.36 24.98 -19.93
C LEU A 59 1.86 24.89 -19.61
N GLU A 60 2.46 26.02 -19.24
CA GLU A 60 3.84 26.10 -18.74
C GLU A 60 3.78 26.42 -17.23
N LEU A 61 4.18 25.47 -16.39
CA LEU A 61 4.18 25.63 -14.93
C LEU A 61 5.55 26.11 -14.47
N GLY A 62 5.74 27.43 -14.41
CA GLY A 62 6.97 28.05 -13.91
C GLY A 62 7.96 28.42 -15.02
N PRO A 63 9.17 28.89 -14.65
CA PRO A 63 10.19 29.30 -15.61
C PRO A 63 10.65 28.11 -16.48
N PRO A 64 11.09 28.37 -17.73
CA PRO A 64 11.72 27.35 -18.57
C PRO A 64 12.87 26.68 -17.79
N HIS A 65 12.86 25.35 -17.75
CA HIS A 65 13.84 24.48 -17.06
C HIS A 65 13.71 24.29 -15.54
N ASP A 66 12.85 25.04 -14.84
CA ASP A 66 12.70 24.97 -13.37
C ASP A 66 11.28 24.63 -12.89
N GLY A 67 10.41 24.20 -13.81
CA GLY A 67 9.05 23.79 -13.50
C GLY A 67 8.97 22.46 -12.73
N PRO A 68 7.96 22.28 -11.86
CA PRO A 68 7.74 21.04 -11.08
C PRO A 68 7.16 19.89 -11.93
N ASP A 69 7.22 20.00 -13.25
CA ASP A 69 6.49 19.19 -14.22
C ASP A 69 6.78 17.69 -14.06
N LYS A 70 8.06 17.32 -14.02
CA LYS A 70 8.52 15.93 -13.82
C LYS A 70 8.05 15.32 -12.50
N ILE A 71 7.94 16.13 -11.44
CA ILE A 71 7.43 15.66 -10.14
C ILE A 71 5.92 15.42 -10.22
N LEU A 72 5.19 16.27 -10.95
CA LEU A 72 3.75 16.08 -11.19
C LEU A 72 3.49 14.82 -12.00
N HIS A 73 4.25 14.58 -13.07
CA HIS A 73 4.25 13.36 -13.87
C HIS A 73 4.51 12.10 -13.01
N PHE A 74 5.63 12.10 -12.28
CA PHE A 74 5.96 11.04 -11.32
C PHE A 74 4.80 10.75 -10.35
N PHE A 75 4.23 11.78 -9.73
CA PHE A 75 3.17 11.59 -8.73
C PHE A 75 1.85 11.14 -9.37
N ALA A 76 1.49 11.70 -10.52
CA ALA A 76 0.24 11.37 -11.20
C ALA A 76 0.23 9.90 -11.64
N PHE A 77 1.33 9.40 -12.21
CA PHE A 77 1.45 7.99 -12.58
C PHE A 77 1.58 7.06 -11.37
N ALA A 78 2.20 7.51 -10.27
CA ALA A 78 2.16 6.77 -9.01
C ALA A 78 0.71 6.58 -8.51
N VAL A 79 -0.10 7.65 -8.52
CA VAL A 79 -1.52 7.60 -8.12
C VAL A 79 -2.32 6.68 -9.06
N ILE A 80 -2.14 6.79 -10.37
CA ILE A 80 -2.80 5.93 -11.35
C ILE A 80 -2.44 4.45 -11.12
N ALA A 81 -1.16 4.14 -10.92
CA ALA A 81 -0.73 2.77 -10.64
C ALA A 81 -1.36 2.21 -9.35
N VAL A 82 -1.44 3.00 -8.28
CA VAL A 82 -2.17 2.62 -7.05
C VAL A 82 -3.65 2.37 -7.35
N LEU A 83 -4.32 3.30 -8.03
CA LEU A 83 -5.76 3.19 -8.34
C LEU A 83 -6.08 2.00 -9.25
N LEU A 84 -5.24 1.73 -10.26
CA LEU A 84 -5.35 0.55 -11.12
C LEU A 84 -5.18 -0.75 -10.30
N ARG A 85 -4.23 -0.76 -9.36
CA ARG A 85 -3.96 -1.93 -8.51
C ARG A 85 -5.12 -2.21 -7.55
N ILE A 86 -5.68 -1.17 -6.92
CA ILE A 86 -6.79 -1.34 -5.98
C ILE A 86 -8.15 -1.49 -6.67
N SER A 87 -8.32 -1.09 -7.93
CA SER A 87 -9.60 -1.25 -8.67
C SER A 87 -9.81 -2.63 -9.31
N ASP A 88 -8.81 -3.51 -9.16
CA ASP A 88 -8.75 -4.82 -9.80
C ASP A 88 -8.72 -4.75 -11.34
N LEU A 89 -8.51 -3.56 -11.94
CA LEU A 89 -8.25 -3.40 -13.38
C LEU A 89 -6.83 -3.90 -13.73
N GLY A 90 -5.86 -3.61 -12.84
CA GLY A 90 -4.52 -4.15 -12.84
C GLY A 90 -4.35 -5.24 -11.78
N ARG A 91 -5.02 -6.39 -11.94
CA ARG A 91 -5.00 -7.47 -10.93
C ARG A 91 -3.58 -7.88 -10.49
N THR A 92 -2.62 -7.88 -11.42
CA THR A 92 -1.21 -8.19 -11.15
C THR A 92 -0.35 -6.94 -11.30
N ALA A 93 0.81 -6.93 -10.64
CA ALA A 93 1.78 -5.84 -10.76
C ALA A 93 2.24 -5.66 -12.22
N MET A 94 2.51 -6.76 -12.93
CA MET A 94 2.87 -6.75 -14.34
C MET A 94 1.78 -6.13 -15.22
N ARG A 95 0.52 -6.54 -15.04
CA ARG A 95 -0.61 -5.97 -15.81
C ARG A 95 -0.81 -4.48 -15.48
N THR A 96 -0.67 -4.10 -14.22
CA THR A 96 -0.75 -2.69 -13.80
C THR A 96 0.35 -1.86 -14.45
N GLY A 97 1.60 -2.36 -14.40
CA GLY A 97 2.75 -1.70 -15.02
C GLY A 97 2.57 -1.56 -16.52
N LEU A 98 2.11 -2.61 -17.20
CA LEU A 98 1.83 -2.54 -18.64
C LEU A 98 0.77 -1.48 -18.96
N ILE A 99 -0.37 -1.46 -18.24
CA ILE A 99 -1.42 -0.45 -18.47
C ILE A 99 -0.89 0.97 -18.21
N ALA A 100 -0.20 1.19 -17.08
CA ALA A 100 0.29 2.50 -16.70
C ALA A 100 1.40 3.02 -17.64
N ILE A 101 2.36 2.17 -18.02
CA ILE A 101 3.43 2.55 -18.95
C ILE A 101 2.88 2.76 -20.36
N SER A 102 1.94 1.93 -20.83
CA SER A 102 1.27 2.17 -22.11
C SER A 102 0.48 3.48 -22.10
N LEU A 103 -0.14 3.84 -20.96
CA LEU A 103 -0.82 5.13 -20.81
C LEU A 103 0.18 6.30 -20.84
N ALA A 104 1.36 6.18 -20.21
CA ALA A 104 2.41 7.20 -20.26
C ALA A 104 2.91 7.43 -21.69
N VAL A 105 3.22 6.35 -22.42
CA VAL A 105 3.62 6.44 -23.82
C VAL A 105 2.53 7.05 -24.68
N LEU A 106 1.26 6.68 -24.45
CA LEU A 106 0.14 7.27 -25.17
C LEU A 106 0.03 8.77 -24.89
N ASP A 107 0.07 9.16 -23.61
CA ASP A 107 -0.06 10.56 -23.18
C ASP A 107 0.99 11.44 -23.84
N GLU A 108 2.27 11.04 -23.78
CA GLU A 108 3.38 11.77 -24.40
C GLU A 108 3.24 11.88 -25.93
N ILE A 109 2.87 10.79 -26.61
CA ILE A 109 2.64 10.82 -28.07
C ILE A 109 1.47 11.74 -28.43
N THR A 110 0.39 11.73 -27.63
CA THR A 110 -0.78 12.56 -27.92
C THR A 110 -0.57 14.03 -27.56
N GLN A 111 0.40 14.36 -26.71
CA GLN A 111 0.81 15.75 -26.46
C GLN A 111 1.45 16.41 -27.71
N GLU A 112 2.00 15.64 -28.66
CA GLU A 112 2.51 16.16 -29.94
C GLU A 112 1.41 16.56 -30.94
N LEU A 113 0.13 16.36 -30.62
CA LEU A 113 -0.96 16.68 -31.54
C LEU A 113 -0.93 18.17 -31.97
N PRO A 114 -0.99 18.45 -33.29
CA PRO A 114 -1.00 19.81 -33.80
C PRO A 114 -2.13 20.63 -33.15
N GLY A 115 -1.76 21.74 -32.50
CA GLY A 115 -2.69 22.63 -31.79
C GLY A 115 -2.44 22.72 -30.28
N LEU A 116 -1.83 21.70 -29.66
CA LEU A 116 -1.47 21.74 -28.23
C LEU A 116 -0.25 22.62 -27.97
N ASN A 117 0.64 22.75 -28.97
CA ASN A 117 1.95 23.42 -28.86
C ASN A 117 2.81 22.85 -27.73
N ARG A 118 2.82 21.52 -27.61
CA ARG A 118 3.72 20.76 -26.73
C ARG A 118 4.59 19.84 -27.57
N SER A 119 5.75 19.49 -27.03
CA SER A 119 6.70 18.57 -27.63
C SER A 119 6.91 17.39 -26.70
N PHE A 120 7.06 16.19 -27.25
CA PHE A 120 7.46 15.00 -26.50
C PHE A 120 8.74 15.24 -25.71
N ASP A 121 8.70 15.08 -24.39
CA ASP A 121 9.88 15.09 -23.52
C ASP A 121 10.14 13.66 -23.01
N PRO A 122 11.20 12.97 -23.49
CA PRO A 122 11.55 11.64 -23.00
C PRO A 122 11.73 11.57 -21.48
N MET A 123 12.08 12.68 -20.83
CA MET A 123 12.32 12.72 -19.40
C MET A 123 11.02 12.70 -18.59
N ASP A 124 9.90 13.15 -19.15
CA ASP A 124 8.58 13.07 -18.50
C ASP A 124 8.09 11.61 -18.51
N LEU A 125 8.32 10.89 -19.62
CA LEU A 125 8.10 9.44 -19.69
C LEU A 125 8.95 8.68 -18.65
N VAL A 126 10.21 9.06 -18.43
CA VAL A 126 11.03 8.44 -17.37
C VAL A 126 10.44 8.71 -15.99
N ALA A 127 9.96 9.93 -15.73
CA ALA A 127 9.31 10.27 -14.47
C ALA A 127 8.03 9.44 -14.24
N ASP A 128 7.21 9.25 -15.28
CA ASP A 128 5.99 8.44 -15.23
C ASP A 128 6.27 6.97 -14.90
N VAL A 129 7.28 6.40 -15.56
CA VAL A 129 7.74 5.02 -15.31
C VAL A 129 8.27 4.90 -13.87
N ALA A 130 9.05 5.87 -13.41
CA ALA A 130 9.62 5.87 -12.06
C ALA A 130 8.53 5.97 -10.98
N GLY A 131 7.51 6.81 -11.20
CA GLY A 131 6.31 6.90 -10.35
C GLY A 131 5.53 5.58 -10.29
N THR A 132 5.32 4.97 -11.45
CA THR A 132 4.66 3.66 -11.58
C THR A 132 5.41 2.58 -10.80
N ILE A 133 6.72 2.44 -10.99
CA ILE A 133 7.54 1.44 -10.29
C ILE A 133 7.51 1.66 -8.77
N THR A 134 7.64 2.92 -8.34
CA THR A 134 7.58 3.28 -6.92
C THR A 134 6.26 2.85 -6.30
N ALA A 135 5.13 3.19 -6.94
CA ALA A 135 3.80 2.80 -6.51
C ALA A 135 3.60 1.28 -6.46
N LEU A 136 4.07 0.55 -7.49
CA LEU A 136 3.99 -0.91 -7.51
C LEU A 136 4.82 -1.56 -6.40
N THR A 137 5.97 -0.99 -6.08
CA THR A 137 6.83 -1.45 -4.98
C THR A 137 6.12 -1.26 -3.64
N TRP A 138 5.47 -0.11 -3.41
CA TRP A 138 4.63 0.11 -2.23
C TRP A 138 3.43 -0.83 -2.16
N CYS A 139 2.74 -1.06 -3.28
CA CYS A 139 1.65 -2.01 -3.35
C CYS A 139 2.12 -3.43 -2.99
N ALA A 140 3.30 -3.85 -3.45
CA ALA A 140 3.89 -5.13 -3.11
C ALA A 140 4.32 -5.20 -1.63
N ALA A 141 4.86 -4.10 -1.08
CA ALA A 141 5.24 -4.00 0.32
C ALA A 141 4.05 -4.03 1.27
N LEU A 142 2.90 -3.49 0.84
CA LEU A 142 1.64 -3.42 1.60
C LEU A 142 0.71 -4.61 1.33
N ALA A 143 0.99 -5.43 0.33
CA ALA A 143 0.21 -6.64 0.02
C ALA A 143 0.13 -7.58 1.24
N PRO A 144 -0.92 -8.39 1.34
CA PRO A 144 -1.01 -9.45 2.34
C PRO A 144 0.22 -10.37 2.28
N THR A 145 0.75 -10.74 3.44
CA THR A 145 1.88 -11.66 3.52
C THR A 145 1.36 -13.09 3.46
N ARG A 146 1.92 -13.92 2.58
CA ARG A 146 1.59 -15.36 2.51
C ARG A 146 2.05 -16.15 3.74
N ARG A 147 3.06 -15.63 4.44
CA ARG A 147 3.56 -16.15 5.72
C ARG A 147 2.88 -15.46 6.90
N GLY A 148 2.90 -16.11 8.05
CA GLY A 148 2.34 -15.61 9.29
C GLY A 148 1.31 -16.55 9.92
N SER A 149 1.12 -16.37 11.23
CA SER A 149 0.10 -17.07 12.01
C SER A 149 -1.30 -16.85 11.44
N PRO A 150 -2.25 -17.79 11.65
CA PRO A 150 -3.63 -17.60 11.21
C PRO A 150 -4.27 -16.32 11.77
N GLY A 151 -3.94 -15.93 13.01
CA GLY A 151 -4.37 -14.66 13.58
C GLY A 151 -3.79 -13.44 12.86
N HIS A 152 -2.54 -13.48 12.40
CA HIS A 152 -1.97 -12.42 11.56
C HIS A 152 -2.68 -12.32 10.20
N ARG A 153 -2.92 -13.46 9.53
CA ARG A 153 -3.66 -13.50 8.26
C ARG A 153 -5.08 -12.96 8.43
N LEU A 154 -5.78 -13.37 9.49
CA LEU A 154 -7.11 -12.87 9.81
C LEU A 154 -7.13 -11.35 10.03
N ARG A 155 -6.14 -10.79 10.74
CA ARG A 155 -5.99 -9.34 10.89
C ARG A 155 -5.83 -8.63 9.53
N GLN A 156 -5.04 -9.20 8.62
CA GLN A 156 -4.87 -8.66 7.27
C GLN A 156 -6.16 -8.73 6.46
N ILE A 157 -6.84 -9.87 6.45
CA ILE A 157 -8.13 -10.05 5.77
C ILE A 157 -9.15 -9.05 6.30
N ARG A 158 -9.24 -8.88 7.63
CA ARG A 158 -10.15 -7.92 8.27
C ARG A 158 -9.81 -6.48 7.94
N ARG A 159 -8.52 -6.11 7.86
CA ARG A 159 -8.10 -4.77 7.42
C ARG A 159 -8.49 -4.52 5.97
N LEU A 160 -8.32 -5.51 5.09
CA LEU A 160 -8.73 -5.42 3.68
C LEU A 160 -10.25 -5.30 3.55
N ALA A 161 -11.02 -6.11 4.29
CA ALA A 161 -12.48 -6.01 4.36
C ALA A 161 -12.93 -4.64 4.90
N GLY A 162 -12.24 -4.10 5.91
CA GLY A 162 -12.48 -2.77 6.46
C GLY A 162 -12.22 -1.65 5.44
N LEU A 163 -11.13 -1.76 4.67
CA LEU A 163 -10.83 -0.85 3.57
C LEU A 163 -11.87 -0.95 2.45
N ARG A 164 -12.26 -2.16 2.05
CA ARG A 164 -13.31 -2.36 1.03
C ARG A 164 -14.64 -1.79 1.49
N LEU A 165 -15.02 -1.99 2.75
CA LEU A 165 -16.22 -1.39 3.33
C LEU A 165 -16.11 0.15 3.36
N LEU A 166 -14.95 0.71 3.70
CA LEU A 166 -14.72 2.16 3.63
C LEU A 166 -14.96 2.67 2.20
N LEU A 167 -14.36 2.03 1.20
CA LEU A 167 -14.43 2.47 -0.20
C LEU A 167 -15.76 2.13 -0.90
N SER A 168 -16.69 1.48 -0.22
CA SER A 168 -18.03 1.15 -0.75
C SER A 168 -18.98 2.35 -0.81
N SER A 169 -18.68 3.45 -0.11
CA SER A 169 -19.51 4.66 -0.09
C SER A 169 -18.83 5.81 -0.85
N PRO A 170 -19.53 6.50 -1.77
CA PRO A 170 -18.96 7.65 -2.48
C PRO A 170 -18.61 8.80 -1.52
N MET A 171 -19.34 8.95 -0.42
CA MET A 171 -19.04 10.00 0.58
C MET A 171 -17.67 9.81 1.22
N ASN A 172 -17.22 8.57 1.40
CA ASN A 172 -15.89 8.29 1.95
C ASN A 172 -14.78 8.66 0.96
N TRP A 173 -15.01 8.52 -0.35
CA TRP A 173 -14.09 9.03 -1.36
C TRP A 173 -13.99 10.55 -1.33
N VAL A 174 -15.12 11.25 -1.17
CA VAL A 174 -15.15 12.70 -0.97
C VAL A 174 -14.34 13.08 0.26
N HIS A 175 -14.51 12.40 1.40
CA HIS A 175 -13.71 12.69 2.60
C HIS A 175 -12.21 12.47 2.41
N VAL A 176 -11.80 11.41 1.70
CA VAL A 176 -10.38 11.18 1.38
C VAL A 176 -9.84 12.30 0.49
N ALA A 177 -10.59 12.68 -0.55
CA ALA A 177 -10.21 13.78 -1.45
C ALA A 177 -10.14 15.12 -0.72
N THR A 178 -11.14 15.47 0.09
CA THR A 178 -11.17 16.70 0.90
C THR A 178 -10.01 16.72 1.89
N GLY A 179 -9.76 15.62 2.61
CA GLY A 179 -8.62 15.51 3.53
C GLY A 179 -7.30 15.72 2.81
N GLY A 180 -7.11 15.08 1.65
CA GLY A 180 -5.95 15.27 0.80
C GLY A 180 -5.78 16.73 0.36
N VAL A 181 -6.82 17.37 -0.20
CA VAL A 181 -6.75 18.77 -0.65
C VAL A 181 -6.43 19.72 0.50
N LEU A 182 -7.04 19.54 1.68
CA LEU A 182 -6.73 20.36 2.86
C LEU A 182 -5.28 20.17 3.31
N GLY A 183 -4.78 18.94 3.32
CA GLY A 183 -3.38 18.65 3.60
C GLY A 183 -2.44 19.32 2.59
N ALA A 184 -2.80 19.27 1.31
CA ALA A 184 -2.04 19.90 0.23
C ALA A 184 -1.95 21.41 0.40
N MET A 185 -3.08 22.07 0.70
CA MET A 185 -3.12 23.50 0.96
C MET A 185 -2.26 23.86 2.18
N LEU A 186 -2.41 23.14 3.29
CA LEU A 186 -1.70 23.43 4.54
C LEU A 186 -0.17 23.31 4.36
N VAL A 187 0.31 22.18 3.85
CA VAL A 187 1.74 21.89 3.75
C VAL A 187 2.36 22.61 2.55
N GLY A 188 1.64 22.73 1.43
CA GLY A 188 2.09 23.48 0.26
C GLY A 188 2.29 24.96 0.56
N VAL A 189 1.32 25.61 1.23
CA VAL A 189 1.47 27.01 1.66
C VAL A 189 2.59 27.15 2.68
N PHE A 190 2.68 26.25 3.65
CA PHE A 190 3.75 26.29 4.65
C PHE A 190 5.14 26.19 4.01
N LEU A 191 5.39 25.21 3.14
CA LEU A 191 6.68 25.07 2.44
C LEU A 191 6.94 26.18 1.43
N GLY A 192 5.91 26.74 0.78
CA GLY A 192 6.08 27.91 -0.07
C GLY A 192 6.53 29.16 0.69
N VAL A 193 6.03 29.35 1.92
CA VAL A 193 6.39 30.50 2.77
C VAL A 193 7.72 30.28 3.48
N ALA A 194 7.92 29.11 4.10
CA ALA A 194 9.12 28.79 4.89
C ALA A 194 10.31 28.42 4.01
N GLY A 195 10.05 27.79 2.86
CA GLY A 195 11.05 27.25 1.94
C GLY A 195 11.53 28.26 0.90
N ARG A 196 11.61 29.55 1.21
CA ARG A 196 12.29 30.55 0.35
C ARG A 196 13.79 30.25 0.33
N ASN A 197 14.16 29.22 -0.41
CA ASN A 197 15.53 28.80 -0.64
C ASN A 197 15.99 29.40 -1.98
N PRO A 198 17.16 30.04 -2.06
CA PRO A 198 17.68 30.54 -3.34
C PRO A 198 17.93 29.44 -4.38
N ILE A 199 18.04 28.18 -3.96
CA ILE A 199 18.36 27.03 -4.83
C ILE A 199 17.11 26.39 -5.43
N ILE A 200 15.99 26.33 -4.68
CA ILE A 200 14.75 25.68 -5.13
C ILE A 200 13.68 26.74 -5.30
N GLY A 201 13.15 26.87 -6.51
CA GLY A 201 12.09 27.81 -6.82
C GLY A 201 10.87 27.67 -5.88
N PRO A 202 10.22 28.78 -5.49
CA PRO A 202 9.10 28.75 -4.54
C PRO A 202 7.92 27.91 -5.04
N ILE A 203 7.70 27.86 -6.35
CA ILE A 203 6.64 27.04 -6.97
C ILE A 203 6.90 25.55 -6.70
N THR A 204 8.14 25.10 -6.89
CA THR A 204 8.53 23.70 -6.65
C THR A 204 8.34 23.32 -5.19
N MET A 205 8.72 24.19 -4.25
CA MET A 205 8.47 23.97 -2.82
C MET A 205 6.97 23.88 -2.48
N VAL A 206 6.13 24.72 -3.10
CA VAL A 206 4.68 24.64 -2.96
C VAL A 206 4.15 23.30 -3.48
N VAL A 207 4.60 22.85 -4.65
CA VAL A 207 4.14 21.57 -5.25
C VAL A 207 4.58 20.38 -4.41
N VAL A 208 5.85 20.31 -4.01
CA VAL A 208 6.37 19.24 -3.16
C VAL A 208 5.62 19.21 -1.82
N GLY A 209 5.39 20.38 -1.22
CA GLY A 209 4.60 20.50 0.00
C GLY A 209 3.15 20.07 -0.19
N ALA A 210 2.53 20.46 -1.30
CA ALA A 210 1.17 20.08 -1.64
C ALA A 210 1.02 18.56 -1.81
N ILE A 211 1.92 17.91 -2.55
CA ILE A 211 1.92 16.45 -2.73
C ILE A 211 2.13 15.75 -1.39
N THR A 212 3.12 16.17 -0.61
CA THR A 212 3.43 15.57 0.69
C THR A 212 2.25 15.69 1.65
N GLY A 213 1.66 16.89 1.73
CA GLY A 213 0.48 17.16 2.55
C GLY A 213 -0.74 16.35 2.11
N PHE A 214 -0.95 16.23 0.79
CA PHE A 214 -2.03 15.42 0.23
C PHE A 214 -1.92 13.96 0.65
N VAL A 215 -0.75 13.35 0.43
CA VAL A 215 -0.52 11.94 0.76
C VAL A 215 -0.68 11.70 2.26
N ALA A 216 -0.06 12.53 3.09
CA ALA A 216 -0.12 12.38 4.54
C ALA A 216 -1.58 12.46 5.06
N ALA A 217 -2.33 13.48 4.64
CA ALA A 217 -3.70 13.66 5.07
C ALA A 217 -4.65 12.57 4.52
N ALA A 218 -4.50 12.18 3.25
CA ALA A 218 -5.28 11.10 2.66
C ALA A 218 -5.04 9.77 3.39
N VAL A 219 -3.78 9.44 3.71
CA VAL A 219 -3.44 8.24 4.50
C VAL A 219 -4.08 8.29 5.89
N LEU A 220 -4.01 9.44 6.59
CA LEU A 220 -4.64 9.60 7.90
C LEU A 220 -6.17 9.38 7.84
N VAL A 221 -6.84 9.94 6.84
CA VAL A 221 -8.28 9.76 6.64
C VAL A 221 -8.61 8.29 6.32
N VAL A 222 -7.84 7.65 5.45
CA VAL A 222 -8.02 6.22 5.12
C VAL A 222 -7.81 5.34 6.34
N GLU A 223 -6.78 5.58 7.16
CA GLU A 223 -6.51 4.81 8.37
C GLU A 223 -7.55 5.04 9.47
N ALA A 224 -8.02 6.27 9.64
CA ALA A 224 -9.12 6.57 10.56
C ALA A 224 -10.43 5.90 10.10
N GLY A 225 -10.74 6.01 8.80
CA GLY A 225 -11.91 5.39 8.17
C GLY A 225 -11.87 3.86 8.24
N CYS A 226 -10.71 3.25 7.99
CA CYS A 226 -10.54 1.80 8.07
C CYS A 226 -10.75 1.29 9.50
N ARG A 227 -10.20 1.98 10.51
CA ARG A 227 -10.45 1.66 11.93
C ARG A 227 -11.94 1.77 12.28
N HIS A 228 -12.63 2.78 11.77
CA HIS A 228 -14.08 2.91 11.95
C HIS A 228 -14.84 1.76 11.27
N SER A 229 -14.50 1.43 10.01
CA SER A 229 -15.11 0.34 9.26
C SER A 229 -14.91 -1.02 9.93
N ILE A 230 -13.73 -1.30 10.50
CA ILE A 230 -13.48 -2.56 11.23
C ILE A 230 -14.39 -2.67 12.46
N ARG A 231 -14.53 -1.60 13.26
CA ARG A 231 -15.47 -1.60 14.39
C ARG A 231 -16.91 -1.83 13.95
N ARG A 232 -17.28 -1.32 12.76
CA ARG A 232 -18.59 -1.55 12.16
C ARG A 232 -18.77 -3.00 11.69
N LEU A 233 -17.74 -3.59 11.09
CA LEU A 233 -17.73 -5.03 10.73
C LEU A 233 -18.03 -5.89 11.96
N ASP A 234 -17.44 -5.56 13.11
CA ASP A 234 -17.63 -6.31 14.35
C ASP A 234 -19.03 -6.11 14.94
N ARG A 235 -19.48 -4.86 15.01
CA ARG A 235 -20.80 -4.52 15.56
C ARG A 235 -21.94 -5.18 14.78
N GLU A 236 -21.82 -5.18 13.45
CA GLU A 236 -22.85 -5.68 12.54
C GLU A 236 -22.59 -7.14 12.09
N ARG A 237 -21.55 -7.79 12.64
CA ARG A 237 -21.11 -9.14 12.29
C ARG A 237 -21.10 -9.37 10.78
N ARG A 238 -20.38 -8.53 10.05
CA ARG A 238 -20.38 -8.60 8.58
C ARG A 238 -19.47 -9.71 8.07
N CYS A 239 -19.95 -10.47 7.09
CA CYS A 239 -19.14 -11.44 6.35
C CYS A 239 -17.90 -10.76 5.76
N LEU A 240 -16.71 -11.36 5.94
CA LEU A 240 -15.46 -10.76 5.47
C LEU A 240 -15.31 -10.78 3.94
N SER A 241 -16.08 -11.62 3.24
CA SER A 241 -16.03 -11.75 1.78
C SER A 241 -17.00 -10.79 1.07
N CYS A 242 -18.29 -10.79 1.43
CA CYS A 242 -19.31 -9.96 0.76
C CYS A 242 -19.73 -8.71 1.54
N LEU A 243 -19.22 -8.54 2.77
CA LEU A 243 -19.47 -7.41 3.67
C LEU A 243 -20.93 -7.25 4.12
N ARG A 244 -21.80 -8.24 3.92
CA ARG A 244 -23.19 -8.23 4.43
C ARG A 244 -23.25 -8.69 5.88
N SER A 245 -24.21 -8.17 6.65
CA SER A 245 -24.49 -8.65 8.00
C SER A 245 -24.85 -10.13 7.98
N THR A 246 -24.25 -10.92 8.88
CA THR A 246 -24.60 -12.34 9.06
C THR A 246 -25.39 -12.53 10.35
N PRO A 247 -26.34 -13.49 10.40
CA PRO A 247 -27.02 -13.83 11.64
C PRO A 247 -26.03 -14.33 12.70
N PRO A 248 -26.36 -14.25 14.00
CA PRO A 248 -25.48 -14.72 15.08
C PRO A 248 -25.15 -16.21 14.93
N GLY A 249 -23.87 -16.54 14.75
CA GLY A 249 -23.40 -17.93 14.65
C GLY A 249 -23.65 -18.62 13.30
N GLY A 250 -24.20 -17.92 12.32
CA GLY A 250 -24.52 -18.47 11.00
C GLY A 250 -23.47 -18.19 9.93
N GLU A 251 -23.46 -19.04 8.91
CA GLU A 251 -22.82 -18.77 7.62
C GLU A 251 -23.53 -17.62 6.90
N CYS A 252 -22.84 -16.94 5.99
CA CYS A 252 -23.50 -15.91 5.21
C CYS A 252 -24.49 -16.53 4.23
N GLU A 253 -25.76 -16.12 4.29
CA GLU A 253 -26.82 -16.67 3.44
C GLU A 253 -26.58 -16.52 1.93
N ARG A 254 -25.66 -15.63 1.52
CA ARG A 254 -25.43 -15.28 0.12
C ARG A 254 -24.08 -15.74 -0.44
N CYS A 255 -23.10 -15.95 0.44
CA CYS A 255 -21.77 -16.43 0.05
C CYS A 255 -21.27 -17.45 1.08
N ASP A 256 -20.38 -18.35 0.72
CA ASP A 256 -19.81 -19.36 1.66
C ASP A 256 -18.80 -18.73 2.64
N GLY A 257 -18.74 -17.40 2.67
CA GLY A 257 -18.02 -16.61 3.64
C GLY A 257 -18.73 -16.60 5.00
N ARG A 258 -17.98 -16.26 6.05
CA ARG A 258 -18.52 -16.09 7.40
C ARG A 258 -17.91 -14.87 8.07
N TYR A 259 -18.57 -14.37 9.11
CA TYR A 259 -17.95 -13.43 10.03
C TYR A 259 -16.95 -14.19 10.90
N LEU A 260 -15.74 -13.66 11.01
CA LEU A 260 -14.71 -14.16 11.93
C LEU A 260 -14.41 -13.04 12.94
N PRO A 261 -14.60 -13.29 14.26
CA PRO A 261 -14.31 -12.29 15.28
C PRO A 261 -12.83 -11.90 15.25
N ALA A 262 -12.52 -10.70 15.74
CA ALA A 262 -11.12 -10.29 15.89
C ALA A 262 -10.40 -11.25 16.86
N PRO A 263 -9.16 -11.65 16.57
CA PRO A 263 -8.39 -12.48 17.50
C PRO A 263 -8.18 -11.74 18.83
N ALA A 264 -8.32 -12.45 19.95
CA ALA A 264 -8.09 -11.91 21.29
C ALA A 264 -6.61 -11.45 21.42
N GLY A 265 -6.35 -10.32 22.09
CA GLY A 265 -4.98 -9.82 22.32
C GLY A 265 -4.40 -8.89 21.24
N ALA A 266 -5.22 -8.34 20.33
CA ALA A 266 -4.82 -7.56 19.15
C ALA A 266 -4.05 -6.23 19.37
N GLY A 267 -3.61 -5.89 20.58
CA GLY A 267 -3.19 -4.53 20.93
C GLY A 267 -1.68 -4.24 20.94
N VAL A 268 -0.80 -5.23 21.16
CA VAL A 268 0.51 -4.92 21.79
C VAL A 268 1.70 -4.92 20.82
N THR A 269 1.70 -5.72 19.75
CA THR A 269 2.93 -5.96 18.98
C THR A 269 3.25 -4.96 17.85
N ASP A 270 2.30 -4.11 17.42
CA ASP A 270 2.51 -3.31 16.20
C ASP A 270 3.29 -1.99 16.46
N ARG A 271 3.17 -1.39 17.65
CA ARG A 271 3.75 -0.05 17.92
C ARG A 271 5.28 -0.04 17.89
N GLY A 272 5.92 -1.01 18.54
CA GLY A 272 7.39 -1.08 18.59
C GLY A 272 7.99 -1.33 17.20
N MET A 273 7.31 -2.13 16.39
CA MET A 273 7.72 -2.41 15.01
C MET A 273 7.51 -1.21 14.08
N LEU A 274 6.37 -0.51 14.19
CA LEU A 274 6.11 0.73 13.46
C LEU A 274 7.15 1.79 13.82
N LEU A 275 7.50 1.93 15.09
CA LEU A 275 8.55 2.84 15.55
C LEU A 275 9.91 2.48 14.95
N LYS A 276 10.33 1.21 15.01
CA LYS A 276 11.58 0.73 14.40
C LYS A 276 11.63 1.01 12.90
N THR A 277 10.55 0.68 12.19
CA THR A 277 10.44 0.93 10.75
C THR A 277 10.54 2.42 10.44
N SER A 278 9.85 3.27 11.22
CA SER A 278 9.88 4.72 11.06
C SER A 278 11.28 5.29 11.31
N ILE A 279 11.97 4.82 12.36
CA ILE A 279 13.37 5.19 12.65
C ILE A 279 14.28 4.74 11.50
N SER A 280 14.13 3.52 10.98
CA SER A 280 14.95 3.04 9.86
C SER A 280 14.77 3.88 8.59
N VAL A 281 13.53 4.25 8.25
CA VAL A 281 13.25 5.12 7.10
C VAL A 281 13.83 6.52 7.32
N PHE A 282 13.70 7.07 8.54
CA PHE A 282 14.28 8.36 8.89
C PHE A 282 15.81 8.36 8.79
N VAL A 283 16.47 7.35 9.37
CA VAL A 283 17.93 7.20 9.33
C VAL A 283 18.42 7.02 7.89
N LEU A 284 17.71 6.25 7.06
CA LEU A 284 18.05 6.10 5.64
C LEU A 284 17.94 7.44 4.91
N SER A 285 16.86 8.19 5.15
CA SER A 285 16.66 9.51 4.53
C SER A 285 17.77 10.48 4.92
N LEU A 286 18.14 10.51 6.22
CA LEU A 286 19.25 11.32 6.72
C LEU A 286 20.59 10.90 6.10
N LEU A 287 20.83 9.60 5.96
CA LEU A 287 22.05 9.08 5.32
C LEU A 287 22.16 9.52 3.87
N ILE A 288 21.07 9.46 3.10
CA ILE A 288 21.04 9.94 1.70
C ILE A 288 21.39 11.41 1.63
N VAL A 289 20.81 12.24 2.51
CA VAL A 289 21.13 13.67 2.61
C VAL A 289 22.60 13.91 2.94
N VAL A 290 23.15 13.19 3.93
CA VAL A 290 24.57 13.32 4.32
C VAL A 290 25.50 12.89 3.19
N VAL A 291 25.21 11.79 2.50
CA VAL A 291 26.00 11.32 1.35
C VAL A 291 25.95 12.33 0.21
N TYR A 292 24.78 12.90 -0.08
CA TYR A 292 24.61 13.93 -1.09
C TYR A 292 25.45 15.18 -0.79
N PHE A 293 25.30 15.75 0.40
CA PHE A 293 26.07 16.94 0.79
C PHE A 293 27.57 16.66 0.90
N GLY A 294 27.97 15.48 1.38
CA GLY A 294 29.36 15.06 1.44
C GLY A 294 30.00 14.91 0.06
N ALA A 295 29.25 14.35 -0.91
CA ALA A 295 29.70 14.25 -2.29
C ALA A 295 29.91 15.65 -2.91
N MET A 296 28.99 16.59 -2.63
CA MET A 296 29.06 17.97 -3.13
C MET A 296 30.18 18.80 -2.48
N SER A 297 30.48 18.59 -1.20
CA SER A 297 31.45 19.41 -0.46
C SER A 297 32.92 19.08 -0.74
N GLY A 298 33.22 18.34 -1.81
CA GLY A 298 34.61 18.07 -2.23
C GLY A 298 35.32 16.95 -1.46
N LEU A 299 34.64 16.22 -0.56
CA LEU A 299 35.16 14.94 -0.03
C LEU A 299 35.40 13.91 -1.16
N ALA A 300 34.86 14.16 -2.36
CA ALA A 300 35.13 13.44 -3.60
C ALA A 300 36.56 13.64 -4.16
N GLY A 301 37.40 14.53 -3.59
CA GLY A 301 38.82 14.65 -3.99
C GLY A 301 39.63 13.37 -3.79
N ALA A 302 39.16 12.44 -2.97
CA ALA A 302 39.69 11.08 -2.80
C ALA A 302 38.75 9.97 -3.35
N GLY A 303 37.70 10.35 -4.08
CA GLY A 303 36.64 9.46 -4.54
C GLY A 303 37.03 8.63 -5.76
N SER A 304 36.44 7.44 -5.88
CA SER A 304 36.61 6.61 -7.08
C SER A 304 36.11 7.34 -8.34
N PRO A 305 36.74 7.15 -9.52
CA PRO A 305 36.32 7.76 -10.78
C PRO A 305 34.91 7.34 -11.23
N GLY A 306 34.33 6.31 -10.62
CA GLY A 306 32.92 5.94 -10.81
C GLY A 306 31.96 6.90 -10.10
N LEU A 307 32.26 7.27 -8.85
CA LEU A 307 31.44 8.19 -8.06
C LEU A 307 31.39 9.58 -8.72
N GLN A 308 32.54 10.07 -9.20
CA GLN A 308 32.60 11.35 -9.90
C GLN A 308 31.74 11.34 -11.17
N ARG A 309 31.81 10.29 -11.98
CA ARG A 309 30.95 10.14 -13.17
C ARG A 309 29.46 10.15 -12.82
N MET A 310 29.08 9.50 -11.72
CA MET A 310 27.70 9.48 -11.26
C MET A 310 27.22 10.85 -10.78
N VAL A 311 28.03 11.57 -10.02
CA VAL A 311 27.73 12.94 -9.56
C VAL A 311 27.62 13.89 -10.75
N THR A 312 28.58 13.87 -11.68
CA THR A 312 28.53 14.71 -12.89
C THR A 312 27.31 14.39 -13.77
N TRP A 313 26.91 13.12 -13.86
CA TRP A 313 25.68 12.74 -14.56
C TRP A 313 24.43 13.27 -13.86
N TYR A 314 24.36 13.14 -12.52
CA TYR A 314 23.23 13.63 -11.73
C TYR A 314 23.11 15.16 -11.77
N ASP A 315 24.23 15.88 -11.67
CA ASP A 315 24.28 17.35 -11.80
C ASP A 315 23.89 17.84 -13.20
N GLY A 316 23.97 16.96 -14.20
CA GLY A 316 23.49 17.23 -15.56
C GLY A 316 21.96 17.12 -15.72
N LEU A 317 21.24 16.64 -14.70
CA LEU A 317 19.78 16.54 -14.73
C LEU A 317 19.13 17.86 -14.34
N SER A 318 17.98 18.18 -14.93
CA SER A 318 17.14 19.29 -14.48
C SER A 318 16.70 19.08 -13.02
N THR A 319 16.53 20.16 -12.26
CA THR A 319 16.10 20.15 -10.85
C THR A 319 14.86 19.29 -10.59
N SER A 320 13.86 19.34 -11.48
CA SER A 320 12.64 18.54 -11.31
C SER A 320 12.85 17.05 -11.58
N MET A 321 13.80 16.70 -12.44
CA MET A 321 14.18 15.30 -12.68
C MET A 321 14.98 14.72 -11.51
N SER A 322 15.96 15.47 -10.98
CA SER A 322 16.74 15.02 -9.82
C SER A 322 15.83 14.76 -8.62
N MET A 323 14.84 15.64 -8.37
CA MET A 323 13.80 15.41 -7.37
C MET A 323 12.95 14.17 -7.63
N ALA A 324 12.55 13.89 -8.87
CA ALA A 324 11.80 12.69 -9.22
C ALA A 324 12.62 11.41 -8.98
N LEU A 325 13.93 11.43 -9.31
CA LEU A 325 14.83 10.33 -9.01
C LEU A 325 15.03 10.13 -7.51
N ASP A 326 15.23 11.21 -6.75
CA ASP A 326 15.35 11.15 -5.29
C ASP A 326 14.09 10.55 -4.67
N ALA A 327 12.91 11.00 -5.10
CA ALA A 327 11.62 10.47 -4.68
C ALA A 327 11.48 8.97 -5.03
N THR A 328 11.99 8.55 -6.18
CA THR A 328 12.01 7.15 -6.61
C THR A 328 12.88 6.30 -5.68
N VAL A 329 14.12 6.71 -5.45
CA VAL A 329 15.08 6.00 -4.60
C VAL A 329 14.58 5.89 -3.16
N LEU A 330 14.12 7.01 -2.59
CA LEU A 330 13.55 7.06 -1.24
C LEU A 330 12.28 6.21 -1.16
N GLY A 331 11.39 6.32 -2.15
CA GLY A 331 10.13 5.62 -2.20
C GLY A 331 10.30 4.10 -2.26
N ILE A 332 11.13 3.61 -3.19
CA ILE A 332 11.44 2.18 -3.33
C ILE A 332 12.13 1.65 -2.08
N SER A 333 13.15 2.34 -1.58
CA SER A 333 13.90 1.87 -0.40
C SER A 333 13.01 1.81 0.84
N SER A 334 12.15 2.82 1.04
CA SER A 334 11.17 2.83 2.13
C SER A 334 10.18 1.69 2.01
N ALA A 335 9.66 1.43 0.79
CA ALA A 335 8.76 0.31 0.54
C ALA A 335 9.44 -1.04 0.85
N LEU A 336 10.70 -1.23 0.46
CA LEU A 336 11.47 -2.46 0.75
C LEU A 336 11.71 -2.64 2.26
N ILE A 337 12.03 -1.56 2.99
CA ILE A 337 12.17 -1.59 4.46
C ILE A 337 10.84 -1.97 5.12
N VAL A 338 9.74 -1.33 4.72
CA VAL A 338 8.41 -1.64 5.24
C VAL A 338 8.01 -3.09 4.92
N GLY A 339 8.21 -3.54 3.68
CA GLY A 339 7.87 -4.89 3.25
C GLY A 339 8.68 -5.96 3.98
N SER A 340 10.00 -5.75 4.13
CA SER A 340 10.87 -6.66 4.87
C SER A 340 10.52 -6.69 6.37
N SER A 341 10.25 -5.53 6.97
CA SER A 341 9.76 -5.41 8.34
C SER A 341 8.47 -6.22 8.51
N ARG A 342 7.43 -5.97 7.69
CA ARG A 342 6.14 -6.69 7.71
C ARG A 342 6.31 -8.20 7.60
N ARG A 343 7.18 -8.67 6.69
CA ARG A 343 7.50 -10.10 6.56
C ARG A 343 8.13 -10.67 7.82
N ARG A 344 9.09 -9.97 8.45
CA ARG A 344 9.72 -10.42 9.70
C ARG A 344 8.70 -10.54 10.83
N SER A 345 7.79 -9.59 10.95
CA SER A 345 6.75 -9.67 11.99
C SER A 345 5.68 -10.70 11.70
N ALA A 346 5.38 -10.97 10.43
CA ALA A 346 4.54 -12.11 10.08
C ALA A 346 5.21 -13.41 10.54
N ILE A 347 6.51 -13.61 10.26
CA ILE A 347 7.29 -14.78 10.69
C ILE A 347 7.37 -14.88 12.21
N ALA A 348 7.66 -13.77 12.91
CA ALA A 348 7.65 -13.75 14.37
C ALA A 348 6.25 -14.09 14.93
N GLY A 349 5.20 -13.68 14.22
CA GLY A 349 3.82 -14.06 14.52
C GLY A 349 3.57 -15.56 14.44
N GLU A 350 4.30 -16.33 13.63
CA GLU A 350 4.16 -17.80 13.57
C GLU A 350 4.55 -18.48 14.90
N GLN A 351 5.31 -17.79 15.74
CA GLN A 351 5.67 -18.25 17.08
C GLN A 351 4.64 -17.83 18.15
N GLU A 352 3.63 -17.00 17.81
CA GLU A 352 2.54 -16.65 18.73
C GLU A 352 1.79 -17.92 19.16
N GLY A 353 1.71 -18.16 20.48
CA GLY A 353 1.09 -19.35 21.06
C GLY A 353 2.05 -20.54 21.22
N ILE A 354 3.22 -20.51 20.59
CA ILE A 354 4.30 -21.49 20.81
C ILE A 354 5.29 -20.93 21.82
N LEU A 355 5.72 -19.67 21.67
CA LEU A 355 6.69 -19.04 22.56
C LEU A 355 6.06 -17.89 23.35
N CYS A 356 6.50 -17.71 24.59
CA CYS A 356 6.19 -16.53 25.37
C CYS A 356 6.84 -15.30 24.72
N LEU A 357 6.05 -14.30 24.32
CA LEU A 357 6.57 -13.10 23.67
C LEU A 357 7.46 -12.23 24.58
N ALA A 358 7.40 -12.43 25.90
CA ALA A 358 8.20 -11.69 26.87
C ALA A 358 9.59 -12.29 27.08
N CYS A 359 9.69 -13.61 27.31
CA CYS A 359 10.96 -14.27 27.64
C CYS A 359 11.44 -15.32 26.62
N GLY A 360 10.63 -15.65 25.61
CA GLY A 360 10.95 -16.67 24.61
C GLY A 360 10.76 -18.12 25.07
N HIS A 361 10.23 -18.38 26.27
CA HIS A 361 9.99 -19.73 26.77
C HIS A 361 8.94 -20.46 25.94
N ASP A 362 9.15 -21.75 25.68
CA ASP A 362 8.21 -22.61 24.98
C ASP A 362 6.97 -22.90 25.84
N LEU A 363 5.80 -22.51 25.32
CA LEU A 363 4.51 -22.69 25.95
C LEU A 363 3.88 -24.05 25.60
N GLN A 364 4.49 -24.83 24.71
CA GLN A 364 4.05 -26.20 24.40
C GLN A 364 4.16 -27.06 25.67
N GLY A 365 3.00 -27.45 26.21
CA GLY A 365 2.91 -28.23 27.45
C GLY A 365 2.69 -27.39 28.71
N THR A 366 2.67 -26.05 28.62
CA THR A 366 2.23 -25.22 29.75
C THR A 366 0.73 -25.43 29.98
N PRO A 367 0.29 -25.80 31.20
CA PRO A 367 -1.13 -25.93 31.50
C PRO A 367 -1.82 -24.58 31.32
N HIS A 368 -2.87 -24.57 30.51
CA HIS A 368 -3.65 -23.37 30.18
C HIS A 368 -5.13 -23.71 30.21
N GLY A 369 -5.94 -22.73 30.61
CA GLY A 369 -7.39 -22.80 30.49
C GLY A 369 -7.83 -22.49 29.06
N ALA A 370 -9.14 -22.56 28.82
CA ALA A 370 -9.74 -22.24 27.52
C ALA A 370 -9.44 -20.80 27.04
N ASP A 371 -9.19 -19.88 27.98
CA ASP A 371 -8.99 -18.46 27.70
C ASP A 371 -7.51 -18.01 27.75
N GLY A 372 -6.59 -18.91 28.15
CA GLY A 372 -5.16 -18.57 28.31
C GLY A 372 -4.47 -19.22 29.50
N GLY A 373 -3.24 -18.80 29.76
CA GLY A 373 -2.39 -19.26 30.86
C GLY A 373 -1.34 -18.23 31.27
N ARG A 374 -0.49 -18.59 32.22
CA ARG A 374 0.69 -17.79 32.62
C ARG A 374 1.96 -18.50 32.18
N CYS A 375 2.90 -17.75 31.62
CA CYS A 375 4.20 -18.30 31.30
C CYS A 375 4.88 -18.75 32.61
N PRO A 376 5.35 -20.01 32.72
CA PRO A 376 5.93 -20.52 33.96
C PRO A 376 7.27 -19.84 34.30
N GLU A 377 8.00 -19.33 33.31
CA GLU A 377 9.30 -18.66 33.52
C GLU A 377 9.17 -17.21 33.97
N CYS A 378 8.38 -16.40 33.26
CA CYS A 378 8.32 -14.95 33.50
C CYS A 378 7.01 -14.47 34.13
N GLY A 379 6.04 -15.36 34.33
CA GLY A 379 4.72 -15.04 34.90
C GLY A 379 3.81 -14.20 34.01
N THR A 380 4.23 -13.86 32.79
CA THR A 380 3.42 -13.05 31.86
C THR A 380 2.19 -13.85 31.40
N ASP A 381 1.00 -13.25 31.52
CA ASP A 381 -0.25 -13.81 31.02
C ASP A 381 -0.22 -13.93 29.48
N PHE A 382 -0.69 -15.05 28.95
CA PHE A 382 -0.87 -15.27 27.51
C PHE A 382 -2.27 -15.82 27.23
N THR A 383 -2.83 -15.47 26.08
CA THR A 383 -4.10 -16.03 25.58
C THR A 383 -3.80 -16.99 24.44
N MET A 384 -4.30 -18.23 24.51
CA MET A 384 -4.26 -19.14 23.36
C MET A 384 -5.55 -19.04 22.57
N GLU A 385 -5.43 -18.94 21.25
CA GLU A 385 -6.58 -19.05 20.38
C GLU A 385 -6.95 -20.53 20.23
N PRO A 386 -8.20 -20.95 20.51
CA PRO A 386 -8.56 -22.35 20.47
C PRO A 386 -8.34 -22.93 19.07
N ALA A 387 -7.69 -24.10 18.99
CA ALA A 387 -7.25 -24.73 17.74
C ALA A 387 -8.37 -24.88 16.68
N ARG A 388 -9.63 -25.02 17.11
CA ARG A 388 -10.80 -25.12 16.21
C ARG A 388 -11.08 -23.84 15.41
N THR A 389 -10.74 -22.67 15.92
CA THR A 389 -10.91 -21.40 15.18
C THR A 389 -9.91 -21.29 14.03
N MET A 390 -8.73 -21.89 14.18
CA MET A 390 -7.65 -21.79 13.20
C MET A 390 -7.86 -22.63 11.94
N ALA A 391 -8.46 -23.82 12.06
CA ALA A 391 -8.77 -24.68 10.92
C ALA A 391 -9.70 -23.97 9.91
N GLY A 392 -10.60 -23.11 10.41
CA GLY A 392 -11.53 -22.37 9.58
C GLY A 392 -10.93 -21.22 8.78
N THR A 393 -9.84 -20.63 9.28
CA THR A 393 -9.18 -19.47 8.65
C THR A 393 -8.28 -19.90 7.49
N ALA A 394 -7.65 -21.07 7.61
CA ALA A 394 -6.79 -21.63 6.56
C ALA A 394 -7.56 -21.86 5.25
N ALA A 395 -8.75 -22.48 5.33
CA ALA A 395 -9.59 -22.78 4.17
C ALA A 395 -10.13 -21.53 3.44
N GLN A 396 -10.33 -20.40 4.13
CA GLN A 396 -10.79 -19.15 3.49
C GLN A 396 -9.65 -18.34 2.86
N GLY A 397 -8.43 -18.46 3.39
CA GLY A 397 -7.28 -17.72 2.87
C GLY A 397 -6.81 -18.19 1.49
N GLU A 398 -6.99 -19.46 1.17
CA GLU A 398 -6.59 -20.03 -0.13
C GLU A 398 -7.50 -19.57 -1.29
N ASN A 399 -8.69 -19.07 -0.99
CA ASN A 399 -9.68 -18.63 -1.99
C ASN A 399 -9.71 -17.10 -2.22
N ALA A 400 -8.79 -16.34 -1.62
CA ALA A 400 -8.78 -14.87 -1.66
C ALA A 400 -7.72 -14.24 -2.59
N ASP A 401 -6.88 -15.06 -3.23
CA ASP A 401 -5.94 -14.68 -4.30
C ASP A 401 -6.65 -14.73 -5.68
#